data_AF-A0AAJ2I3G6-F1
#
_entry.id   AF-A0AAJ2I3G6-F1
#
_cell.length_a   1.000
_cell.length_b   1.000
_cell.length_c   1.000
_cell.angle_alpha   90.00
_cell.angle_beta   90.00
_cell.angle_gamma   90.00
#
_symmetry.space_group_name_H-M   'P 1'
#
loop_
_entity.id
_entity.type
_entity.pdbx_description
1 polymer ?
#
loop_
_entity_poly.entity_id
_entity_poly.type
_entity_poly.pdbx_seq_one_letter_code
_entity_poly.pdbx_strand_id
1 'polypeptide(L)'
;MSTTKEALPMPRRIEVSYGAMTKDSNPMFHRRVESTLNRKMGGRWRSVFEPERDVAIFEQRPVMPSLLRHPGAELYRNPKTKKPTLYYGKDENGKLVGWELNAQTVHTLVIGPTGGGKTTVLRSLVTGAVCHGIPVYACDPKRVELRPFEGFPGVGGIASSPEQMADMIERMHALMMRRYSAVEHRKVQRDDLGEILFILDEYAILNRVLTTLWKNSYDEEEDANGNVKRKKRTGTPMWLEQISDILALARTARIHVVIGTQRPDAKMFEGGARDNLRHRISLSRLSGQGAKMLWDNYWTGTDTPLVSGRAIASPDGSNPIEVQTFWVDDPWEAKAGSEDRRILDEIADLASEKFVGYDWPISREDFELFSHEDTAATTAQAEADDHDETDEPPQTPAAPEEETDEDEEETKFATTGEVTEHAGGGEDFETEGVMAESLCVGDQVLLDSGNLATVTEIEDTDDERVVLTLDEYGDVSSLDIEASDRMERRVDYGEDEE
;
A
#
# COMPACT_ATOMS: atom_id res chain seq x y z
N MET A 1 -57.83 -8.04 10.82
CA MET A 1 -56.56 -8.45 11.46
C MET A 1 -55.48 -8.25 10.42
N SER A 2 -54.81 -7.09 10.44
CA SER A 2 -53.63 -6.85 9.62
C SER A 2 -52.46 -7.43 10.40
N THR A 3 -51.99 -8.61 10.00
CA THR A 3 -50.73 -9.16 10.49
C THR A 3 -49.62 -8.43 9.75
N THR A 4 -49.10 -7.37 10.37
CA THR A 4 -47.77 -6.85 10.05
C THR A 4 -46.82 -8.04 10.23
N LYS A 5 -46.33 -8.61 9.13
CA LYS A 5 -45.19 -9.53 9.19
C LYS A 5 -44.05 -8.71 9.75
N GLU A 6 -43.71 -8.89 11.03
CA GLU A 6 -42.42 -8.48 11.53
C GLU A 6 -41.37 -9.12 10.62
N ALA A 7 -40.65 -8.29 9.87
CA ALA A 7 -39.53 -8.76 9.06
C ALA A 7 -38.56 -9.41 10.04
N LEU A 8 -38.41 -10.74 9.93
CA LEU A 8 -37.40 -11.45 10.70
C LEU A 8 -36.05 -10.80 10.43
N PRO A 9 -35.24 -10.51 11.46
CA PRO A 9 -33.93 -9.90 11.24
C PRO A 9 -33.13 -10.79 10.30
N MET A 10 -32.56 -10.18 9.25
CA MET A 10 -31.75 -10.92 8.28
C MET A 10 -30.64 -11.69 9.01
N PRO A 11 -30.44 -12.97 8.68
CA PRO A 11 -29.39 -13.77 9.33
C PRO A 11 -28.04 -13.12 9.04
N ARG A 12 -27.14 -13.10 10.05
CA ARG A 12 -25.74 -12.66 9.87
C ARG A 12 -24.77 -13.81 9.63
N ARG A 13 -25.26 -15.05 9.76
CA ARG A 13 -24.53 -16.27 9.47
C ARG A 13 -25.53 -17.29 8.93
N ILE A 14 -25.15 -17.94 7.84
CA ILE A 14 -25.92 -18.98 7.16
C ILE A 14 -24.98 -20.16 7.02
N GLU A 15 -25.40 -21.33 7.49
CA GLU A 15 -24.67 -22.58 7.35
C GLU A 15 -25.49 -23.50 6.44
N VAL A 16 -24.87 -23.96 5.35
CA VAL A 16 -25.53 -24.77 4.32
C VAL A 16 -24.77 -26.08 4.19
N SER A 17 -25.49 -27.19 4.36
CA SER A 17 -24.98 -28.50 3.96
C SER A 17 -25.06 -28.63 2.44
N TYR A 18 -23.98 -29.03 1.79
CA TYR A 18 -23.90 -29.20 0.34
C TYR A 18 -22.96 -30.35 -0.01
N GLY A 19 -23.10 -30.94 -1.20
CA GLY A 19 -22.16 -31.97 -1.64
C GLY A 19 -20.88 -31.33 -2.16
N ALA A 20 -19.73 -31.66 -1.57
CA ALA A 20 -18.44 -31.11 -1.98
C ALA A 20 -18.17 -31.28 -3.48
N MET A 21 -17.64 -30.24 -4.11
CA MET A 21 -17.27 -30.16 -5.52
C MET A 21 -15.83 -29.67 -5.69
N THR A 22 -15.22 -29.94 -6.85
CA THR A 22 -13.85 -29.46 -7.16
C THR A 22 -13.74 -27.94 -7.15
N LYS A 23 -14.82 -27.23 -7.47
CA LYS A 23 -14.86 -25.76 -7.47
C LYS A 23 -14.86 -25.13 -6.07
N ASP A 24 -15.01 -25.90 -5.00
CA ASP A 24 -15.03 -25.37 -3.63
C ASP A 24 -13.67 -24.84 -3.18
N SER A 25 -12.59 -25.20 -3.87
CA SER A 25 -11.27 -24.59 -3.67
C SER A 25 -11.00 -23.40 -4.59
N ASN A 26 -11.92 -23.09 -5.52
CA ASN A 26 -11.73 -22.04 -6.51
C ASN A 26 -12.11 -20.67 -5.90
N PRO A 27 -11.17 -19.72 -5.74
CA PRO A 27 -11.45 -18.39 -5.20
C PRO A 27 -12.49 -17.59 -6.01
N MET A 28 -12.60 -17.83 -7.32
CA MET A 28 -13.57 -17.17 -8.20
C MET A 28 -15.01 -17.56 -7.83
N PHE A 29 -15.22 -18.84 -7.53
CA PHE A 29 -16.51 -19.35 -7.11
C PHE A 29 -16.94 -18.71 -5.77
N HIS A 30 -16.02 -18.59 -4.82
CA HIS A 30 -16.27 -17.94 -3.51
C HIS A 30 -16.72 -16.49 -3.70
N ARG A 31 -15.99 -15.72 -4.51
CA ARG A 31 -16.31 -14.31 -4.79
C ARG A 31 -17.67 -14.13 -5.45
N ARG A 32 -18.04 -14.98 -6.42
CA ARG A 32 -19.35 -14.91 -7.08
C ARG A 32 -20.48 -15.14 -6.07
N VAL A 33 -20.30 -16.11 -5.18
CA VAL A 33 -21.25 -16.36 -4.09
C VAL A 33 -21.33 -15.16 -3.14
N GLU A 34 -20.20 -14.60 -2.72
CA GLU A 34 -20.14 -13.40 -1.87
C GLU A 34 -20.78 -12.18 -2.52
N SER A 35 -20.50 -11.91 -3.81
CA SER A 35 -21.10 -10.82 -4.58
C SER A 35 -22.62 -10.96 -4.68
N THR A 36 -23.09 -12.18 -4.93
CA THR A 36 -24.52 -12.51 -4.94
C THR A 36 -25.16 -12.26 -3.58
N LEU A 37 -24.51 -12.68 -2.50
CA LEU A 37 -24.98 -12.45 -1.13
C LEU A 37 -25.00 -10.95 -0.78
N ASN A 38 -23.94 -10.21 -1.13
CA ASN A 38 -23.86 -8.77 -0.88
C ASN A 38 -25.02 -8.03 -1.56
N ARG A 39 -25.34 -8.37 -2.81
CA ARG A 39 -26.45 -7.77 -3.55
C ARG A 39 -27.82 -8.16 -3.01
N LYS A 40 -28.04 -9.45 -2.74
CA LYS A 40 -29.36 -9.94 -2.33
C LYS A 40 -29.68 -9.68 -0.86
N MET A 41 -28.67 -9.68 0.00
CA MET A 41 -28.83 -9.66 1.47
C MET A 41 -28.24 -8.40 2.12
N GLY A 42 -27.50 -7.58 1.36
CA GLY A 42 -26.86 -6.38 1.88
C GLY A 42 -25.66 -6.64 2.80
N GLY A 43 -24.79 -5.63 2.91
CA GLY A 43 -23.55 -5.68 3.69
C GLY A 43 -22.42 -6.45 3.00
N ARG A 44 -21.39 -6.83 3.78
CA ARG A 44 -20.22 -7.56 3.28
C ARG A 44 -20.21 -8.97 3.82
N TRP A 45 -20.40 -9.94 2.96
CA TRP A 45 -20.40 -11.36 3.27
C TRP A 45 -19.05 -11.97 2.91
N ARG A 46 -18.63 -12.94 3.73
CA ARG A 46 -17.54 -13.86 3.40
C ARG A 46 -18.05 -15.28 3.38
N SER A 47 -17.44 -16.10 2.54
CA SER A 47 -17.72 -17.51 2.40
C SER A 47 -16.55 -18.35 2.91
N VAL A 48 -16.88 -19.43 3.63
CA VAL A 48 -15.91 -20.42 4.10
C VAL A 48 -16.47 -21.78 3.73
N PHE A 49 -15.81 -22.43 2.78
CA PHE A 49 -16.16 -23.77 2.36
C PHE A 49 -15.30 -24.78 3.15
N GLU A 50 -15.95 -25.77 3.75
CA GLU A 50 -15.32 -26.87 4.47
C GLU A 50 -15.68 -28.18 3.76
N PRO A 51 -15.02 -28.52 2.62
CA PRO A 51 -15.37 -29.69 1.82
C PRO A 51 -15.31 -31.01 2.61
N GLU A 52 -14.40 -31.10 3.59
CA GLU A 52 -14.28 -32.27 4.48
C GLU A 52 -15.52 -32.49 5.36
N ARG A 53 -16.31 -31.44 5.58
CA ARG A 53 -17.51 -31.45 6.41
C ARG A 53 -18.80 -31.35 5.60
N ASP A 54 -18.72 -31.24 4.26
CA ASP A 54 -19.87 -30.98 3.38
C ASP A 54 -20.67 -29.74 3.81
N VAL A 55 -19.97 -28.70 4.29
CA VAL A 55 -20.57 -27.48 4.86
C VAL A 55 -19.96 -26.22 4.24
N ALA A 56 -20.82 -25.30 3.83
CA ALA A 56 -20.46 -23.94 3.46
C ALA A 56 -21.03 -22.97 4.51
N ILE A 57 -20.18 -22.09 5.02
CA ILE A 57 -20.53 -21.06 5.99
C ILE A 57 -20.45 -19.71 5.29
N PHE A 58 -21.56 -18.97 5.29
CA PHE A 58 -21.62 -17.61 4.82
C PHE A 58 -21.86 -16.70 6.01
N GLU A 59 -21.02 -15.72 6.25
CA GLU A 59 -21.17 -14.82 7.37
C GLU A 59 -20.88 -13.38 7.01
N GLN A 60 -21.66 -12.48 7.61
CA GLN A 60 -21.48 -11.05 7.43
C GLN A 60 -20.26 -10.60 8.23
N ARG A 61 -19.34 -9.93 7.55
CA ARG A 61 -18.13 -9.36 8.12
C ARG A 61 -18.47 -8.31 9.18
N PRO A 62 -17.78 -8.28 10.33
CA PRO A 62 -17.98 -7.25 11.35
C PRO A 62 -17.74 -5.85 10.81
N VAL A 63 -18.51 -4.87 11.31
CA VAL A 63 -18.24 -3.45 11.02
C VAL A 63 -17.04 -3.01 11.85
N MET A 64 -15.95 -2.67 11.17
CA MET A 64 -14.77 -2.06 11.79
C MET A 64 -14.89 -0.53 11.84
N PRO A 65 -14.28 0.13 12.85
CA PRO A 65 -14.30 1.59 12.97
C PRO A 65 -13.62 2.26 11.76
N SER A 66 -14.00 3.51 11.48
CA SER A 66 -13.38 4.31 10.42
C SER A 66 -12.08 5.00 10.85
N LEU A 67 -11.91 5.21 12.15
CA LEU A 67 -10.72 5.77 12.76
C LEU A 67 -10.40 4.95 14.02
N LEU A 68 -9.16 4.50 14.14
CA LEU A 68 -8.69 3.74 15.29
C LEU A 68 -7.45 4.43 15.86
N ARG A 69 -7.55 5.20 16.94
CA ARG A 69 -6.38 5.87 17.53
C ARG A 69 -5.35 4.86 18.06
N HIS A 70 -4.07 5.21 17.96
CA HIS A 70 -3.00 4.42 18.55
C HIS A 70 -3.15 4.34 20.08
N PRO A 71 -3.05 3.16 20.71
CA PRO A 71 -3.32 2.97 22.15
C PRO A 71 -2.21 3.48 23.10
N GLY A 72 -1.34 4.39 22.65
CA GLY A 72 -0.22 4.89 23.45
C GLY A 72 0.91 3.88 23.73
N ALA A 73 1.81 4.28 24.63
CA ALA A 73 3.03 3.52 24.95
C ALA A 73 2.79 2.23 25.75
N GLU A 74 1.63 2.12 26.41
CA GLU A 74 1.27 0.93 27.21
C GLU A 74 1.28 -0.36 26.38
N LEU A 75 1.02 -0.25 25.08
CA LEU A 75 1.10 -1.36 24.14
C LEU A 75 2.46 -2.07 24.15
N TYR A 76 3.54 -1.37 24.51
CA TYR A 76 4.92 -1.84 24.42
C TYR A 76 5.62 -2.03 25.76
N ARG A 77 5.05 -1.57 26.88
CA ARG A 77 5.70 -1.70 28.21
C ARG A 77 5.87 -3.15 28.64
N ASN A 78 4.91 -4.01 28.29
CA ASN A 78 4.89 -5.43 28.66
C ASN A 78 4.83 -6.32 27.40
N PRO A 79 5.97 -6.57 26.74
CA PRO A 79 5.99 -7.38 25.52
C PRO A 79 5.50 -8.80 25.80
N LYS A 80 4.52 -9.25 25.02
CA LYS A 80 3.92 -10.59 25.13
C LYS A 80 4.73 -11.68 24.42
N THR A 81 5.63 -11.27 23.53
CA THR A 81 6.42 -12.13 22.65
C THR A 81 7.91 -11.93 22.91
N LYS A 82 8.72 -12.95 22.60
CA LYS A 82 10.19 -12.86 22.75
C LYS A 82 10.82 -11.94 21.68
N LYS A 83 10.19 -11.85 20.51
CA LYS A 83 10.63 -10.98 19.42
C LYS A 83 9.76 -9.72 19.40
N PRO A 84 10.34 -8.53 19.12
CA PRO A 84 9.57 -7.29 19.04
C PRO A 84 8.46 -7.40 17.99
N THR A 85 7.27 -6.91 18.33
CA THR A 85 6.16 -6.76 17.39
C THR A 85 5.83 -5.28 17.23
N LEU A 86 5.86 -4.81 15.98
CA LEU A 86 5.50 -3.45 15.60
C LEU A 86 4.02 -3.44 15.21
N TYR A 87 3.15 -3.12 16.16
CA TYR A 87 1.71 -3.07 15.94
C TYR A 87 1.29 -1.88 15.08
N TYR A 88 0.37 -2.12 14.16
CA TYR A 88 -0.14 -1.10 13.24
C TYR A 88 -1.66 -1.06 13.12
N GLY A 89 -2.40 -1.93 13.81
CA GLY A 89 -3.87 -1.89 13.76
C GLY A 89 -4.57 -3.00 14.53
N LYS A 90 -5.86 -3.19 14.21
CA LYS A 90 -6.69 -4.29 14.69
C LYS A 90 -7.43 -4.97 13.56
N ASP A 91 -7.60 -6.28 13.66
CA ASP A 91 -8.43 -7.05 12.75
C ASP A 91 -9.93 -6.89 13.06
N GLU A 92 -10.76 -7.58 12.27
CA GLU A 92 -12.22 -7.59 12.41
C GLU A 92 -12.72 -8.10 13.76
N ASN A 93 -11.91 -8.87 14.48
CA ASN A 93 -12.21 -9.40 15.81
C ASN A 93 -11.67 -8.49 16.93
N GLY A 94 -11.10 -7.33 16.57
CA GLY A 94 -10.48 -6.40 17.51
C GLY A 94 -9.13 -6.86 18.04
N LYS A 95 -8.54 -7.93 17.48
CA LYS A 95 -7.22 -8.43 17.87
C LYS A 95 -6.15 -7.49 17.31
N LEU A 96 -5.14 -7.20 18.11
CA LEU A 96 -3.98 -6.43 17.68
C LEU A 96 -3.26 -7.13 16.52
N VAL A 97 -2.99 -6.36 15.48
CA VAL A 97 -2.25 -6.79 14.30
C VAL A 97 -0.96 -5.99 14.22
N GLY A 98 0.13 -6.70 13.95
CA GLY A 98 1.45 -6.12 13.94
C GLY A 98 2.44 -6.99 13.21
N TRP A 99 3.57 -6.39 12.89
CA TRP A 99 4.69 -7.03 12.25
C TRP A 99 5.66 -7.55 13.32
N GLU A 100 5.76 -8.88 13.47
CA GLU A 100 6.79 -9.46 14.32
C GLU A 100 8.13 -9.47 13.59
N LEU A 101 9.15 -8.89 14.22
CA LEU A 101 10.51 -8.82 13.69
C LEU A 101 11.21 -10.17 13.88
N ASN A 102 10.87 -11.11 13.00
CA ASN A 102 11.35 -12.47 13.04
C ASN A 102 12.07 -12.85 11.74
N ALA A 103 12.44 -14.13 11.65
CA ALA A 103 13.26 -14.64 10.56
C ALA A 103 12.46 -14.91 9.28
N GLN A 104 11.13 -15.02 9.38
CA GLN A 104 10.22 -15.25 8.24
C GLN A 104 9.79 -13.92 7.62
N THR A 105 9.47 -12.92 8.44
CA THR A 105 9.03 -11.59 8.02
C THR A 105 10.10 -10.55 8.33
N VAL A 106 11.20 -10.56 7.56
CA VAL A 106 12.36 -9.68 7.83
C VAL A 106 12.13 -8.26 7.32
N HIS A 107 11.44 -8.12 6.20
CA HIS A 107 11.14 -6.85 5.55
C HIS A 107 9.63 -6.72 5.32
N THR A 108 9.19 -5.47 5.22
CA THR A 108 7.79 -5.09 5.02
C THR A 108 7.64 -4.28 3.75
N LEU A 109 6.56 -4.54 3.02
CA LEU A 109 6.07 -3.69 1.95
C LEU A 109 4.72 -3.07 2.32
N VAL A 110 4.63 -1.75 2.22
CA VAL A 110 3.41 -0.98 2.45
C VAL A 110 3.00 -0.28 1.15
N ILE A 111 1.84 -0.64 0.63
CA ILE A 111 1.25 -0.06 -0.58
C ILE A 111 -0.01 0.70 -0.21
N GLY A 112 -0.23 1.88 -0.80
CA GLY A 112 -1.51 2.56 -0.68
C GLY A 112 -1.52 3.92 -1.38
N PRO A 113 -2.66 4.36 -1.90
CA PRO A 113 -2.78 5.67 -2.53
C PRO A 113 -2.62 6.81 -1.51
N THR A 114 -2.43 8.04 -1.99
CA THR A 114 -2.52 9.26 -1.16
C THR A 114 -3.85 9.25 -0.39
N GLY A 115 -3.81 9.57 0.91
CA GLY A 115 -4.99 9.56 1.78
C GLY A 115 -5.46 8.16 2.24
N GLY A 116 -4.88 7.08 1.70
CA GLY A 116 -5.22 5.70 2.08
C GLY A 116 -4.77 5.28 3.48
N GLY A 117 -3.89 6.06 4.13
CA GLY A 117 -3.35 5.78 5.47
C GLY A 117 -1.92 5.24 5.50
N LYS A 118 -1.17 5.32 4.37
CA LYS A 118 0.21 4.80 4.24
C LYS A 118 1.12 5.44 5.27
N THR A 119 1.12 6.77 5.32
CA THR A 119 1.87 7.58 6.28
C THR A 119 1.58 7.15 7.72
N THR A 120 0.32 6.93 8.06
CA THR A 120 -0.11 6.54 9.40
C THR A 120 0.39 5.15 9.79
N VAL A 121 0.44 4.21 8.85
CA VAL A 121 1.09 2.90 9.04
C VAL A 121 2.58 3.06 9.28
N LEU A 122 3.28 3.84 8.45
CA LEU A 122 4.72 4.09 8.62
C LEU A 122 5.02 4.68 10.01
N ARG A 123 4.24 5.68 10.43
CA ARG A 123 4.33 6.29 11.77
C ARG A 123 4.04 5.28 12.89
N SER A 124 3.08 4.37 12.71
CA SER A 124 2.83 3.28 13.66
C SER A 124 4.02 2.32 13.80
N LEU A 125 4.71 2.03 12.69
CA LEU A 125 5.93 1.21 12.73
C LEU A 125 7.09 1.96 13.41
N VAL A 126 7.25 3.26 13.16
CA VAL A 126 8.24 4.11 13.85
C VAL A 126 8.00 4.11 15.36
N THR A 127 6.77 4.44 15.78
CA THR A 127 6.40 4.51 17.21
C THR A 127 6.60 3.18 17.93
N GLY A 128 6.24 2.06 17.29
CA GLY A 128 6.51 0.74 17.84
C GLY A 128 7.99 0.42 17.94
N ALA A 129 8.80 0.76 16.94
CA ALA A 129 10.22 0.49 16.94
C ALA A 129 10.93 1.24 18.06
N VAL A 130 10.67 2.55 18.19
CA VAL A 130 11.32 3.36 19.23
C VAL A 130 10.91 2.93 20.65
N CYS A 131 9.65 2.50 20.86
CA CYS A 131 9.23 1.95 22.15
C CYS A 131 9.93 0.63 22.51
N HIS A 132 10.35 -0.16 21.52
CA HIS A 132 11.17 -1.36 21.70
C HIS A 132 12.67 -1.05 21.83
N GLY A 133 13.09 0.21 21.76
CA GLY A 133 14.50 0.60 21.75
C GLY A 133 15.21 0.29 20.43
N ILE A 134 14.46 0.21 19.33
CA ILE A 134 14.98 -0.05 17.99
C ILE A 134 15.19 1.30 17.28
N PRO A 135 16.42 1.68 16.93
CA PRO A 135 16.68 2.93 16.24
C PRO A 135 16.07 2.92 14.83
N VAL A 136 15.54 4.07 14.42
CA VAL A 136 14.89 4.27 13.13
C VAL A 136 15.70 5.20 12.25
N TYR A 137 15.93 4.80 11.00
CA TYR A 137 16.46 5.65 9.95
C TYR A 137 15.50 5.64 8.77
N ALA A 138 15.36 6.77 8.06
CA ALA A 138 14.45 6.84 6.93
C ALA A 138 15.01 7.66 5.76
N CYS A 139 14.54 7.34 4.56
CA CYS A 139 14.58 8.20 3.38
C CYS A 139 13.15 8.67 3.09
N ASP A 140 12.91 9.98 3.12
CA ASP A 140 11.61 10.61 2.87
C ASP A 140 11.74 11.60 1.70
N PRO A 141 11.60 11.13 0.43
CA PRO A 141 11.74 11.99 -0.73
C PRO A 141 10.60 13.02 -0.88
N LYS A 142 9.50 12.85 -0.13
CA LYS A 142 8.36 13.78 -0.15
C LYS A 142 8.48 14.87 0.91
N ARG A 143 9.32 14.69 1.93
CA ARG A 143 9.56 15.64 3.03
C ARG A 143 8.32 15.94 3.89
N VAL A 144 7.34 15.05 3.90
CA VAL A 144 6.02 15.26 4.54
C VAL A 144 5.67 14.12 5.49
N GLU A 145 5.94 12.87 5.12
CA GLU A 145 5.35 11.72 5.80
C GLU A 145 6.06 11.41 7.13
N LEU A 146 7.39 11.40 7.10
CA LEU A 146 8.24 10.98 8.22
C LEU A 146 9.06 12.12 8.79
N ARG A 147 9.39 13.14 8.00
CA ARG A 147 10.16 14.32 8.46
C ARG A 147 9.71 14.88 9.82
N PRO A 148 8.41 14.92 10.17
CA PRO A 148 7.96 15.35 11.50
C PRO A 148 8.49 14.55 12.69
N PHE A 149 9.01 13.34 12.48
CA PHE A 149 9.69 12.53 13.49
C PHE A 149 11.17 12.88 13.66
N GLU A 150 11.68 13.88 12.94
CA GLU A 150 13.03 14.39 13.13
C GLU A 150 13.20 14.93 14.56
N GLY A 151 14.26 14.48 15.25
CA GLY A 151 14.47 14.78 16.67
C GLY A 151 13.63 13.92 17.65
N PHE A 152 12.69 13.10 17.17
CA PHE A 152 11.92 12.21 18.03
C PHE A 152 12.85 11.14 18.67
N PRO A 153 12.68 10.79 19.96
CA PRO A 153 13.54 9.82 20.63
C PRO A 153 13.57 8.47 19.89
N GLY A 154 14.78 7.95 19.63
CA GLY A 154 14.98 6.72 18.86
C GLY A 154 15.08 6.89 17.34
N VAL A 155 14.79 8.07 16.79
CA VAL A 155 15.01 8.36 15.36
C VAL A 155 16.44 8.86 15.17
N GLY A 156 17.23 8.12 14.40
CA GLY A 156 18.65 8.40 14.15
C GLY A 156 18.91 9.40 13.02
N GLY A 157 18.03 9.45 12.02
CA GLY A 157 18.13 10.42 10.92
C GLY A 157 17.08 10.18 9.84
N ILE A 158 16.63 11.27 9.20
CA ILE A 158 15.68 11.24 8.09
C ILE A 158 16.29 11.98 6.91
N ALA A 159 16.69 11.24 5.89
CA ALA A 159 17.26 11.79 4.67
C ALA A 159 16.17 12.33 3.74
N SER A 160 16.30 13.61 3.35
CA SER A 160 15.28 14.36 2.61
C SER A 160 15.78 14.94 1.28
N SER A 161 17.10 15.09 1.08
CA SER A 161 17.71 15.44 -0.22
C SER A 161 18.21 14.18 -0.95
N PRO A 162 18.33 14.20 -2.29
CA PRO A 162 18.92 13.09 -3.05
C PRO A 162 20.30 12.66 -2.54
N GLU A 163 21.15 13.62 -2.18
CA GLU A 163 22.51 13.39 -1.68
C GLU A 163 22.47 12.72 -0.30
N GLN A 164 21.63 13.24 0.62
CA GLN A 164 21.41 12.62 1.93
C GLN A 164 20.85 11.21 1.80
N MET A 165 19.93 10.97 0.86
CA MET A 165 19.32 9.66 0.65
C MET A 165 20.35 8.66 0.12
N ALA A 166 21.20 9.07 -0.82
CA ALA A 166 22.30 8.25 -1.32
C ALA A 166 23.29 7.89 -0.20
N ASP A 167 23.72 8.88 0.59
CA ASP A 167 24.65 8.70 1.71
C ASP A 167 24.05 7.80 2.81
N MET A 168 22.76 7.98 3.15
CA MET A 168 22.05 7.12 4.11
C MET A 168 22.02 5.66 3.65
N ILE A 169 21.72 5.40 2.38
CA ILE A 169 21.70 4.05 1.80
C ILE A 169 23.11 3.43 1.85
N GLU A 170 24.13 4.19 1.48
CA GLU A 170 25.53 3.73 1.51
C GLU A 170 25.98 3.38 2.93
N ARG A 171 25.69 4.24 3.91
CA ARG A 171 26.03 3.99 5.32
C ARG A 171 25.28 2.79 5.89
N MET A 172 24.00 2.64 5.56
CA MET A 172 23.21 1.49 6.00
C MET A 172 23.75 0.19 5.40
N HIS A 173 24.13 0.20 4.11
CA HIS A 173 24.76 -0.94 3.44
C HIS A 173 26.12 -1.27 4.06
N ALA A 174 26.98 -0.28 4.29
CA ALA A 174 28.28 -0.47 4.92
C ALA A 174 28.16 -1.05 6.34
N LEU A 175 27.21 -0.55 7.14
CA LEU A 175 26.88 -1.09 8.45
C LEU A 175 26.40 -2.54 8.37
N MET A 176 25.51 -2.84 7.42
CA MET A 176 25.04 -4.19 7.17
C MET A 176 26.21 -5.13 6.88
N MET A 177 27.08 -4.77 5.93
CA MET A 177 28.23 -5.57 5.53
C MET A 177 29.20 -5.79 6.69
N ARG A 178 29.45 -4.77 7.51
CA ARG A 178 30.26 -4.87 8.73
C ARG A 178 29.65 -5.86 9.73
N ARG A 179 28.35 -5.76 9.99
CA ARG A 179 27.63 -6.67 10.91
C ARG A 179 27.60 -8.11 10.38
N TYR A 180 27.32 -8.28 9.09
CA TYR A 180 27.31 -9.58 8.41
C TYR A 180 28.67 -10.25 8.52
N SER A 181 29.75 -9.54 8.17
CA SER A 181 31.12 -10.04 8.27
C SER A 181 31.50 -10.42 9.71
N ALA A 182 31.09 -9.62 10.70
CA ALA A 182 31.35 -9.93 12.11
C ALA A 182 30.65 -11.24 12.56
N VAL A 183 29.43 -11.50 12.10
CA VAL A 183 28.70 -12.74 12.41
C VAL A 183 29.31 -13.93 11.67
N GLU A 184 29.62 -13.78 10.38
CA GLU A 184 30.21 -14.83 9.54
C GLU A 184 31.56 -15.31 10.11
N HIS A 185 32.41 -14.37 10.52
CA HIS A 185 33.71 -14.65 11.14
C HIS A 185 33.60 -15.00 12.64
N ARG A 186 32.38 -15.20 13.17
CA ARG A 186 32.09 -15.57 14.56
C ARG A 186 32.70 -14.60 15.60
N LYS A 187 32.85 -13.33 15.23
CA LYS A 187 33.30 -12.27 16.15
C LYS A 187 32.19 -11.84 17.09
N VAL A 188 30.93 -11.93 16.64
CA VAL A 188 29.71 -11.56 17.38
C VAL A 188 28.64 -12.60 17.06
N GLN A 189 27.79 -12.99 18.04
CA GLN A 189 26.63 -13.81 17.72
C GLN A 189 25.52 -12.94 17.14
N ARG A 190 24.76 -13.47 16.18
CA ARG A 190 23.62 -12.73 15.59
C ARG A 190 22.66 -12.20 16.67
N ASP A 191 22.42 -12.96 17.73
CA ASP A 191 21.49 -12.56 18.78
C ASP A 191 22.00 -11.44 19.71
N ASP A 192 23.28 -11.11 19.63
CA ASP A 192 23.90 -9.99 20.36
C ASP A 192 23.82 -8.66 19.60
N LEU A 193 23.43 -8.69 18.32
CA LEU A 193 23.21 -7.47 17.54
C LEU A 193 21.88 -6.82 17.94
N GLY A 194 21.87 -5.50 18.07
CA GLY A 194 20.63 -4.72 18.16
C GLY A 194 19.90 -4.64 16.81
N GLU A 195 18.57 -4.58 16.84
CA GLU A 195 17.75 -4.37 15.65
C GLU A 195 17.92 -2.94 15.12
N ILE A 196 17.65 -2.72 13.83
CA ILE A 196 17.49 -1.40 13.20
C ILE A 196 16.25 -1.45 12.32
N LEU A 197 15.44 -0.38 12.34
CA LEU A 197 14.38 -0.18 11.36
C LEU A 197 14.84 0.86 10.32
N PHE A 198 14.86 0.47 9.05
CA PHE A 198 15.21 1.34 7.93
C PHE A 198 14.01 1.52 7.00
N ILE A 199 13.54 2.75 6.83
CA ILE A 199 12.32 3.05 6.06
C ILE A 199 12.69 3.74 4.76
N LEU A 200 12.26 3.18 3.65
CA LEU A 200 12.34 3.78 2.32
C LEU A 200 10.92 4.22 1.95
N ASP A 201 10.57 5.47 2.29
CA ASP A 201 9.27 6.01 1.91
C ASP A 201 9.26 6.39 0.42
N GLU A 202 8.10 6.20 -0.20
CA GLU A 202 7.82 6.40 -1.60
C GLU A 202 8.96 5.97 -2.53
N TYR A 203 9.24 4.67 -2.52
CA TYR A 203 10.36 4.07 -3.24
C TYR A 203 10.41 4.40 -4.74
N ALA A 204 9.25 4.55 -5.38
CA ALA A 204 9.19 4.98 -6.78
C ALA A 204 9.78 6.39 -6.98
N ILE A 205 9.47 7.32 -6.07
CA ILE A 205 10.04 8.67 -6.11
C ILE A 205 11.51 8.63 -5.69
N LEU A 206 11.87 7.88 -4.65
CA LEU A 206 13.26 7.66 -4.22
C LEU A 206 14.14 7.22 -5.41
N ASN A 207 13.72 6.16 -6.12
CA ASN A 207 14.41 5.65 -7.30
C ASN A 207 14.56 6.74 -8.37
N ARG A 208 13.48 7.49 -8.65
CA ARG A 208 13.50 8.56 -9.65
C ARG A 208 14.49 9.68 -9.30
N VAL A 209 14.51 10.15 -8.05
CA VAL A 209 15.40 11.24 -7.63
C VAL A 209 16.86 10.81 -7.60
N LEU A 210 17.15 9.59 -7.09
CA LEU A 210 18.51 9.05 -7.07
C LEU A 210 19.03 8.70 -8.46
N THR A 211 18.17 8.20 -9.35
CA THR A 211 18.52 7.99 -10.76
C THR A 211 18.86 9.31 -11.45
N THR A 212 18.11 10.37 -11.16
CA THR A 212 18.40 11.72 -11.70
C THR A 212 19.74 12.24 -11.19
N LEU A 213 20.00 12.13 -9.87
CA LEU A 213 21.27 12.51 -9.27
C LEU A 213 22.44 11.76 -9.92
N TRP A 214 22.31 10.45 -10.10
CA TRP A 214 23.34 9.61 -10.73
C TRP A 214 23.58 9.98 -12.20
N LYS A 215 22.52 10.23 -12.99
CA LYS A 215 22.62 10.62 -14.41
C LYS A 215 23.28 11.99 -14.61
N ASN A 216 23.11 12.88 -13.65
CA ASN A 216 23.68 14.23 -13.66
C ASN A 216 25.08 14.29 -13.06
N SER A 217 25.55 13.20 -12.43
CA SER A 217 26.91 13.05 -11.93
C SER A 217 27.86 12.65 -13.06
N TYR A 218 29.09 13.16 -13.02
CA TYR A 218 30.15 12.84 -13.97
C TYR A 218 31.30 12.16 -13.23
N ASP A 219 31.90 11.15 -13.87
CA ASP A 219 33.18 10.65 -13.43
C ASP A 219 34.28 11.52 -14.04
N GLU A 220 35.26 11.87 -13.22
CA GLU A 220 36.44 12.62 -13.63
C GLU A 220 37.59 11.62 -13.80
N GLU A 221 38.04 11.42 -15.04
CA GLU A 221 39.21 10.61 -15.36
C GLU A 221 40.37 11.53 -15.76
N GLU A 222 41.50 11.44 -15.06
CA GLU A 222 42.73 12.14 -15.43
C GLU A 222 43.48 11.32 -16.48
N ASP A 223 43.77 11.91 -17.65
CA ASP A 223 44.56 11.25 -18.68
C ASP A 223 46.06 11.23 -18.32
N ALA A 224 46.85 10.45 -19.08
CA ALA A 224 48.30 10.33 -18.86
C ALA A 224 49.08 11.66 -18.97
N ASN A 225 48.42 12.73 -19.45
CA ASN A 225 48.97 14.07 -19.60
C ASN A 225 48.47 15.03 -18.50
N GLY A 226 47.68 14.57 -17.54
CA GLY A 226 47.15 15.36 -16.43
C GLY A 226 45.86 16.13 -16.77
N ASN A 227 45.20 15.85 -17.90
CA ASN A 227 43.93 16.51 -18.22
C ASN A 227 42.75 15.71 -17.65
N VAL A 228 41.89 16.40 -16.91
CA VAL A 228 40.65 15.82 -16.40
C VAL A 228 39.59 15.81 -17.49
N LYS A 229 39.10 14.62 -17.84
CA LYS A 229 37.97 14.42 -18.74
C LYS A 229 36.74 14.01 -17.94
N ARG A 230 35.63 14.69 -18.19
CA ARG A 230 34.33 14.34 -17.62
C ARG A 230 33.64 13.31 -18.49
N LYS A 231 33.34 12.16 -17.91
CA LYS A 231 32.61 11.07 -18.57
C LYS A 231 31.26 10.90 -17.89
N LYS A 232 30.21 10.78 -18.70
CA LYS A 232 28.88 10.48 -18.18
C LYS A 232 28.86 9.07 -17.62
N ARG A 233 28.28 8.89 -16.43
CA ARG A 233 28.14 7.58 -15.81
C ARG A 233 27.27 6.65 -16.66
N THR A 234 27.66 5.38 -16.73
CA THR A 234 26.97 4.31 -17.46
C THR A 234 26.87 3.07 -16.57
N GLY A 235 25.82 2.26 -16.74
CA GLY A 235 25.62 1.03 -15.96
C GLY A 235 24.55 1.18 -14.86
N THR A 236 24.58 0.26 -13.90
CA THR A 236 23.66 0.23 -12.76
C THR A 236 24.13 1.20 -11.68
N PRO A 237 23.26 2.09 -11.16
CA PRO A 237 23.62 2.94 -10.03
C PRO A 237 23.94 2.13 -8.77
N MET A 238 25.01 2.50 -8.07
CA MET A 238 25.49 1.79 -6.87
C MET A 238 24.42 1.68 -5.77
N TRP A 239 23.61 2.73 -5.56
CA TRP A 239 22.54 2.72 -4.56
C TRP A 239 21.48 1.63 -4.83
N LEU A 240 21.25 1.26 -6.09
CA LEU A 240 20.28 0.22 -6.45
C LEU A 240 20.80 -1.18 -6.11
N GLU A 241 22.10 -1.41 -6.33
CA GLU A 241 22.78 -2.63 -5.88
C GLU A 241 22.80 -2.72 -4.36
N GLN A 242 23.09 -1.61 -3.67
CA GLN A 242 23.10 -1.54 -2.21
C GLN A 242 21.72 -1.87 -1.59
N ILE A 243 20.63 -1.33 -2.14
CA ILE A 243 19.28 -1.69 -1.66
C ILE A 243 18.98 -3.16 -1.89
N SER A 244 19.38 -3.70 -3.05
CA SER A 244 19.18 -5.13 -3.38
C SER A 244 19.93 -6.03 -2.41
N ASP A 245 21.19 -5.71 -2.11
CA ASP A 245 22.00 -6.41 -1.10
C ASP A 245 21.38 -6.32 0.29
N ILE A 246 20.87 -5.13 0.67
CA ILE A 246 20.18 -4.96 1.95
C ILE A 246 18.99 -5.90 2.05
N LEU A 247 18.10 -5.92 1.05
CA LEU A 247 16.93 -6.80 1.08
C LEU A 247 17.29 -8.29 1.10
N ALA A 248 18.44 -8.68 0.54
CA ALA A 248 18.87 -10.07 0.50
C ALA A 248 19.61 -10.52 1.78
N LEU A 249 20.44 -9.66 2.38
CA LEU A 249 21.44 -10.05 3.39
C LEU A 249 21.16 -9.50 4.80
N ALA A 250 20.28 -8.50 4.93
CA ALA A 250 20.07 -7.77 6.18
C ALA A 250 19.49 -8.62 7.33
N ARG A 251 18.88 -9.78 7.04
CA ARG A 251 18.38 -10.73 8.06
C ARG A 251 19.46 -11.13 9.09
N THR A 252 20.69 -11.32 8.64
CA THR A 252 21.84 -11.68 9.50
C THR A 252 22.36 -10.45 10.24
N ALA A 253 22.30 -9.28 9.61
CA ALA A 253 22.72 -8.01 10.19
C ALA A 253 21.69 -7.35 11.12
N ARG A 254 20.50 -7.94 11.27
CA ARG A 254 19.40 -7.42 12.10
C ARG A 254 18.93 -6.03 11.68
N ILE A 255 18.82 -5.83 10.37
CA ILE A 255 18.29 -4.61 9.76
C ILE A 255 16.97 -4.99 9.09
N HIS A 256 15.90 -4.32 9.50
CA HIS A 256 14.55 -4.51 9.01
C HIS A 256 14.20 -3.37 8.07
N VAL A 257 13.74 -3.68 6.86
CA VAL A 257 13.44 -2.66 5.85
C VAL A 257 11.94 -2.54 5.68
N VAL A 258 11.45 -1.31 5.65
CA VAL A 258 10.08 -0.97 5.25
C VAL A 258 10.16 -0.24 3.91
N ILE A 259 9.51 -0.79 2.89
CA ILE A 259 9.35 -0.13 1.59
C ILE A 259 7.92 0.42 1.53
N GLY A 260 7.78 1.74 1.45
CA GLY A 260 6.52 2.40 1.18
C GLY A 260 6.41 2.77 -0.30
N THR A 261 5.25 2.55 -0.92
CA THR A 261 4.99 3.04 -2.29
C THR A 261 3.51 3.28 -2.53
N GLN A 262 3.18 4.27 -3.37
CA GLN A 262 1.80 4.44 -3.83
C GLN A 262 1.41 3.48 -4.94
N ARG A 263 2.35 3.12 -5.80
CA ARG A 263 2.13 2.22 -6.93
C ARG A 263 3.13 1.07 -6.89
N PRO A 264 2.69 -0.19 -6.93
CA PRO A 264 3.59 -1.31 -7.20
C PRO A 264 4.08 -1.21 -8.64
N ASP A 265 5.38 -1.08 -8.86
CA ASP A 265 6.01 -1.21 -10.19
C ASP A 265 6.56 -2.63 -10.33
N ALA A 266 6.42 -3.27 -11.49
CA ALA A 266 6.99 -4.59 -11.76
C ALA A 266 8.50 -4.62 -11.47
N LYS A 267 9.21 -3.54 -11.79
CA LYS A 267 10.65 -3.38 -11.54
C LYS A 267 11.03 -3.41 -10.06
N MET A 268 10.10 -3.07 -9.17
CA MET A 268 10.30 -3.17 -7.72
C MET A 268 10.40 -4.62 -7.23
N PHE A 269 9.82 -5.56 -7.98
CA PHE A 269 9.72 -6.97 -7.62
C PHE A 269 10.62 -7.88 -8.46
N GLU A 270 11.35 -7.32 -9.42
CA GLU A 270 12.35 -8.04 -10.21
C GLU A 270 13.53 -8.51 -9.34
N GLY A 271 14.21 -9.58 -9.76
CA GLY A 271 15.45 -10.03 -9.11
C GLY A 271 15.32 -10.70 -7.74
N GLY A 272 14.13 -11.17 -7.35
CA GLY A 272 13.92 -11.92 -6.11
C GLY A 272 13.73 -11.06 -4.85
N ALA A 273 13.75 -9.72 -4.98
CA ALA A 273 13.44 -8.81 -3.87
C ALA A 273 12.06 -9.08 -3.24
N ARG A 274 11.10 -9.53 -4.07
CA ARG A 274 9.75 -9.95 -3.64
C ARG A 274 9.76 -11.07 -2.60
N ASP A 275 10.70 -12.01 -2.69
CA ASP A 275 10.77 -13.18 -1.79
C ASP A 275 11.19 -12.79 -0.38
N ASN A 276 11.84 -11.63 -0.24
CA ASN A 276 12.29 -11.05 1.02
C ASN A 276 11.23 -10.14 1.66
N LEU A 277 10.22 -9.68 0.89
CA LEU A 277 9.11 -8.82 1.32
C LEU A 277 7.86 -9.64 1.64
N ARG A 278 7.94 -10.55 2.62
CA ARG A 278 6.83 -11.46 2.96
C ARG A 278 5.72 -10.76 3.74
N HIS A 279 6.07 -9.87 4.68
CA HIS A 279 5.08 -9.06 5.37
C HIS A 279 4.62 -7.92 4.44
N ARG A 280 3.33 -7.91 4.11
CA ARG A 280 2.75 -6.99 3.12
C ARG A 280 1.53 -6.32 3.72
N ILE A 281 1.33 -5.06 3.37
CA ILE A 281 0.17 -4.25 3.76
C ILE A 281 -0.28 -3.48 2.52
N SER A 282 -1.52 -3.69 2.07
CA SER A 282 -2.17 -2.84 1.07
C SER A 282 -3.30 -2.05 1.70
N LEU A 283 -3.27 -0.74 1.53
CA LEU A 283 -4.27 0.19 1.99
C LEU A 283 -5.19 0.61 0.87
N SER A 284 -6.46 0.83 1.22
CA SER A 284 -7.53 1.10 0.24
C SER A 284 -7.73 -0.06 -0.75
N ARG A 285 -8.62 0.16 -1.70
CA ARG A 285 -8.94 -0.79 -2.77
C ARG A 285 -7.78 -0.91 -3.76
N LEU A 286 -7.32 -2.14 -4.02
CA LEU A 286 -6.36 -2.43 -5.08
C LEU A 286 -7.07 -2.63 -6.43
N SER A 287 -6.36 -2.36 -7.52
CA SER A 287 -6.72 -2.91 -8.84
C SER A 287 -6.41 -4.41 -8.90
N GLY A 288 -7.02 -5.14 -9.85
CA GLY A 288 -6.73 -6.56 -10.05
C GLY A 288 -5.24 -6.83 -10.32
N GLN A 289 -4.62 -6.00 -11.18
CA GLN A 289 -3.18 -6.03 -11.42
C GLN A 289 -2.37 -5.80 -10.14
N GLY A 290 -2.75 -4.80 -9.33
CA GLY A 290 -2.09 -4.49 -8.06
C GLY A 290 -2.21 -5.64 -7.05
N ALA A 291 -3.37 -6.28 -7.00
CA ALA A 291 -3.60 -7.49 -6.21
C ALA A 291 -2.75 -8.66 -6.70
N LYS A 292 -2.67 -8.91 -8.01
CA LYS A 292 -1.81 -9.96 -8.58
C LYS A 292 -0.34 -9.72 -8.25
N MET A 293 0.13 -8.48 -8.36
CA MET A 293 1.51 -8.12 -8.03
C MET A 293 1.82 -8.32 -6.54
N LEU A 294 0.91 -7.90 -5.65
CA LEU A 294 1.14 -7.91 -4.21
C LEU A 294 0.78 -9.24 -3.52
N TRP A 295 -0.25 -9.93 -3.97
CA TRP A 295 -0.84 -11.11 -3.30
C TRP A 295 -0.75 -12.38 -4.13
N ASP A 296 -0.18 -12.30 -5.34
CA ASP A 296 -0.15 -13.39 -6.33
C ASP A 296 -1.54 -13.86 -6.81
N ASN A 297 -2.55 -13.03 -6.59
CA ASN A 297 -3.94 -13.33 -6.82
C ASN A 297 -4.65 -12.02 -7.18
N TYR A 298 -5.48 -12.03 -8.23
CA TYR A 298 -6.14 -10.84 -8.78
C TYR A 298 -7.19 -10.19 -7.86
N TRP A 299 -7.42 -10.75 -6.68
CA TRP A 299 -8.65 -10.53 -5.92
C TRP A 299 -8.41 -9.95 -4.54
N THR A 300 -7.33 -10.40 -3.88
CA THR A 300 -7.05 -10.02 -2.50
C THR A 300 -6.90 -8.50 -2.39
N GLY A 301 -7.77 -7.87 -1.60
CA GLY A 301 -7.77 -6.43 -1.38
C GLY A 301 -8.45 -5.58 -2.45
N THR A 302 -9.07 -6.19 -3.47
CA THR A 302 -9.87 -5.47 -4.49
C THR A 302 -11.28 -5.10 -4.02
N ASP A 303 -11.75 -5.67 -2.90
CA ASP A 303 -13.03 -5.35 -2.27
C ASP A 303 -12.87 -4.51 -0.98
N THR A 304 -11.63 -4.12 -0.65
CA THR A 304 -11.32 -3.34 0.55
C THR A 304 -12.17 -2.07 0.60
N PRO A 305 -12.86 -1.78 1.73
CA PRO A 305 -13.63 -0.56 1.88
C PRO A 305 -12.77 0.70 1.69
N LEU A 306 -13.34 1.73 1.05
CA LEU A 306 -12.71 3.04 0.83
C LEU A 306 -12.77 3.90 2.10
N VAL A 307 -12.15 3.41 3.16
CA VAL A 307 -12.04 4.07 4.46
C VAL A 307 -10.56 4.28 4.74
N SER A 308 -10.17 5.48 5.18
CA SER A 308 -8.76 5.75 5.47
C SER A 308 -8.22 4.80 6.54
N GLY A 309 -7.04 4.25 6.32
CA GLY A 309 -6.44 3.24 7.20
C GLY A 309 -7.06 1.85 7.08
N ARG A 310 -8.04 1.64 6.19
CA ARG A 310 -8.52 0.29 5.90
C ARG A 310 -7.50 -0.44 5.03
N ALA A 311 -7.06 -1.60 5.49
CA ALA A 311 -5.99 -2.37 4.87
C ALA A 311 -6.33 -3.85 4.75
N ILE A 312 -5.65 -4.52 3.82
CA ILE A 312 -5.35 -5.95 3.88
C ILE A 312 -3.88 -6.10 4.25
N ALA A 313 -3.57 -6.97 5.21
CA ALA A 313 -2.20 -7.22 5.65
C ALA A 313 -1.91 -8.72 5.79
N SER A 314 -0.66 -9.14 5.62
CA SER A 314 -0.18 -10.51 5.91
C SER A 314 0.77 -10.52 7.12
N PRO A 315 0.25 -10.56 8.37
CA PRO A 315 1.08 -10.40 9.56
C PRO A 315 2.15 -11.49 9.73
N ASP A 316 1.84 -12.70 9.29
CA ASP A 316 2.76 -13.85 9.27
C ASP A 316 3.45 -14.06 7.91
N GLY A 317 3.16 -13.18 6.95
CA GLY A 317 3.66 -13.24 5.58
C GLY A 317 2.99 -14.27 4.69
N SER A 318 1.86 -14.86 5.10
CA SER A 318 1.15 -15.88 4.33
C SER A 318 -0.35 -15.63 4.20
N ASN A 319 -1.04 -15.27 5.28
CA ASN A 319 -2.49 -15.16 5.27
C ASN A 319 -2.95 -13.70 5.30
N PRO A 320 -3.49 -13.16 4.18
CA PRO A 320 -4.02 -11.80 4.15
C PRO A 320 -5.29 -11.67 4.99
N ILE A 321 -5.34 -10.68 5.87
CA ILE A 321 -6.48 -10.37 6.73
C ILE A 321 -6.84 -8.89 6.62
N GLU A 322 -8.11 -8.56 6.84
CA GLU A 322 -8.54 -7.16 6.88
C GLU A 322 -8.20 -6.51 8.23
N VAL A 323 -7.68 -5.30 8.18
CA VAL A 323 -7.16 -4.55 9.31
C VAL A 323 -7.63 -3.11 9.22
N GLN A 324 -8.08 -2.55 10.34
CA GLN A 324 -8.14 -1.10 10.50
C GLN A 324 -6.84 -0.64 11.17
N THR A 325 -6.07 0.20 10.48
CA THR A 325 -4.78 0.68 10.97
C THR A 325 -4.95 1.77 12.01
N PHE A 326 -3.92 1.93 12.86
CA PHE A 326 -3.89 2.98 13.85
C PHE A 326 -3.76 4.35 13.22
N TRP A 327 -4.37 5.35 13.86
CA TRP A 327 -4.11 6.76 13.68
C TRP A 327 -2.98 7.20 14.60
N VAL A 328 -1.91 7.71 13.98
CA VAL A 328 -0.77 8.36 14.64
C VAL A 328 -0.63 9.73 14.01
N ASP A 329 -0.82 10.75 14.84
CA ASP A 329 -0.80 12.15 14.43
C ASP A 329 0.62 12.63 14.11
N ASP A 330 0.70 13.80 13.50
CA ASP A 330 1.94 14.47 13.18
C ASP A 330 2.57 15.11 14.44
N PRO A 331 3.82 14.75 14.82
CA PRO A 331 4.47 15.35 15.99
C PRO A 331 4.62 16.87 15.97
N TRP A 332 4.69 17.49 14.79
CA TRP A 332 4.78 18.96 14.65
C TRP A 332 3.40 19.63 14.68
N GLU A 333 2.36 18.98 14.16
CA GLU A 333 1.00 19.56 14.09
C GLU A 333 0.08 19.16 15.25
N ALA A 334 0.44 18.12 16.01
CA ALA A 334 -0.37 17.61 17.11
C ALA A 334 -0.68 18.69 18.14
N LYS A 335 -1.96 19.06 18.24
CA LYS A 335 -2.43 20.18 19.07
C LYS A 335 -2.14 19.95 20.56
N ALA A 336 -1.56 20.95 21.22
CA ALA A 336 -1.30 20.90 22.65
C ALA A 336 -2.57 20.56 23.46
N GLY A 337 -2.46 19.59 24.37
CA GLY A 337 -3.55 19.12 25.23
C GLY A 337 -4.53 18.14 24.58
N SER A 338 -4.39 17.85 23.27
CA SER A 338 -5.20 16.85 22.57
C SER A 338 -4.85 15.42 23.03
N GLU A 339 -5.74 14.47 22.74
CA GLU A 339 -5.47 13.04 22.96
C GLU A 339 -4.28 12.55 22.12
N ASP A 340 -4.20 13.00 20.86
CA ASP A 340 -3.11 12.65 19.95
C ASP A 340 -1.75 13.13 20.46
N ARG A 341 -1.68 14.35 21.01
CA ARG A 341 -0.46 14.88 21.61
C ARG A 341 -0.05 14.07 22.83
N ARG A 342 -1.00 13.68 23.70
CA ARG A 342 -0.71 12.83 24.87
C ARG A 342 -0.15 11.47 24.46
N ILE A 343 -0.73 10.84 23.43
CA ILE A 343 -0.24 9.57 22.89
C ILE A 343 1.21 9.70 22.42
N LEU A 344 1.53 10.76 21.68
CA LEU A 344 2.88 11.03 21.19
C LEU A 344 3.87 11.31 22.32
N ASP A 345 3.47 12.09 23.33
CA ASP A 345 4.30 12.39 24.49
C ASP A 345 4.59 11.11 25.31
N GLU A 346 3.59 10.24 25.54
CA GLU A 346 3.79 8.94 26.21
C GLU A 346 4.78 8.03 25.46
N ILE A 347 4.69 8.00 24.13
CA ILE A 347 5.60 7.25 23.26
C ILE A 347 7.01 7.84 23.34
N ALA A 348 7.13 9.18 23.31
CA ALA A 348 8.40 9.87 23.40
C ALA A 348 9.08 9.64 24.77
N ASP A 349 8.32 9.63 25.86
CA ASP A 349 8.81 9.34 27.21
C ASP A 349 9.39 7.93 27.29
N LEU A 350 8.61 6.91 26.87
CA LEU A 350 9.06 5.53 26.88
C LEU A 350 10.28 5.33 25.97
N ALA A 351 10.27 5.92 24.78
CA ALA A 351 11.41 5.85 23.87
C ALA A 351 12.65 6.52 24.49
N SER A 352 12.51 7.70 25.10
CA SER A 352 13.62 8.42 25.75
C SER A 352 14.33 7.54 26.79
N GLU A 353 13.58 6.81 27.62
CA GLU A 353 14.13 5.85 28.59
C GLU A 353 15.01 4.79 27.93
N LYS A 354 14.65 4.31 26.73
CA LYS A 354 15.39 3.27 25.99
C LYS A 354 16.68 3.79 25.34
N PHE A 355 16.72 5.08 25.00
CA PHE A 355 17.82 5.66 24.23
C PHE A 355 18.80 6.53 25.05
N VAL A 356 18.66 6.59 26.37
CA VAL A 356 19.65 7.28 27.24
C VAL A 356 21.02 6.62 27.10
N GLY A 357 22.01 7.38 26.61
CA GLY A 357 23.38 6.90 26.42
C GLY A 357 23.52 5.85 25.30
N TYR A 358 22.57 5.79 24.38
CA TYR A 358 22.58 4.83 23.27
C TYR A 358 23.77 5.05 22.33
N ASP A 359 24.46 3.96 22.00
CA ASP A 359 25.56 3.95 21.02
C ASP A 359 24.98 3.85 19.61
N TRP A 360 24.95 4.99 18.90
CA TRP A 360 24.31 5.09 17.59
C TRP A 360 25.12 4.36 16.51
N PRO A 361 24.53 3.36 15.81
CA PRO A 361 25.25 2.61 14.77
C PRO A 361 25.70 3.46 13.58
N ILE A 362 24.99 4.55 13.31
CA ILE A 362 25.32 5.58 12.33
C ILE A 362 25.21 6.91 13.10
N SER A 363 26.27 7.73 13.08
CA SER A 363 26.33 8.95 13.88
C SER A 363 25.26 9.95 13.44
N ARG A 364 24.65 10.66 14.39
CA ARG A 364 23.72 11.77 14.12
C ARG A 364 24.44 12.99 13.52
N GLU A 365 25.67 13.26 13.98
CA GLU A 365 26.49 14.40 13.55
C GLU A 365 26.85 14.32 12.05
N ASP A 366 26.90 13.10 11.49
CA ASP A 366 27.17 12.89 10.07
C ASP A 366 26.04 13.41 9.16
N PHE A 367 24.81 13.52 9.68
CA PHE A 367 23.65 14.00 8.94
C PHE A 367 23.39 15.50 9.11
N GLU A 368 23.89 16.12 10.18
CA GLU A 368 23.77 17.56 10.43
C GLU A 368 24.59 18.39 9.42
N LEU A 369 25.65 17.82 8.84
CA LEU A 369 26.53 18.46 7.84
C LEU A 369 25.82 18.89 6.54
N PHE A 370 24.65 18.33 6.24
CA PHE A 370 23.85 18.71 5.07
C PHE A 370 22.68 19.66 5.40
N SER A 371 22.42 19.93 6.68
CA SER A 371 21.25 20.71 7.12
C SER A 371 21.47 22.23 7.03
N HIS A 372 22.71 22.70 6.94
CA HIS A 372 23.06 24.12 7.00
C HIS A 372 22.92 24.90 5.69
N GLU A 373 22.56 24.25 4.57
CA GLU A 373 22.33 24.93 3.30
C GLU A 373 20.83 25.21 3.01
N ASP A 374 19.91 24.42 3.56
CA ASP A 374 18.47 24.54 3.25
C ASP A 374 17.76 25.71 3.96
N THR A 375 18.29 26.21 5.10
CA THR A 375 17.69 27.32 5.85
C THR A 375 17.85 28.69 5.16
N ALA A 376 18.81 28.84 4.26
CA ALA A 376 19.02 30.11 3.54
C ALA A 376 18.03 30.29 2.37
N ALA A 377 17.56 29.18 1.76
CA ALA A 377 16.69 29.23 0.60
C ALA A 377 15.21 29.48 0.96
N THR A 378 14.74 29.00 2.11
CA THR A 378 13.35 29.16 2.54
C THR A 378 13.02 30.59 2.99
N THR A 379 14.00 31.31 3.54
CA THR A 379 13.81 32.68 4.01
C THR A 379 13.76 33.70 2.85
N ALA A 380 14.50 33.43 1.76
CA ALA A 380 14.53 34.33 0.60
C ALA A 380 13.27 34.25 -0.30
N GLN A 381 12.55 33.11 -0.30
CA GLN A 381 11.27 32.97 -1.01
C GLN A 381 10.09 33.56 -0.24
N ALA A 382 10.13 33.54 1.09
CA ALA A 382 9.06 34.13 1.92
C ALA A 382 9.08 35.68 1.94
N GLU A 383 10.23 36.31 1.71
CA GLU A 383 10.37 37.78 1.69
C GLU A 383 10.15 38.40 0.30
N ALA A 384 10.05 37.59 -0.77
CA ALA A 384 9.85 38.09 -2.14
C ALA A 384 8.37 38.15 -2.57
N ASP A 385 7.47 37.46 -1.86
CA ASP A 385 6.04 37.34 -2.23
C ASP A 385 5.11 38.35 -1.52
N ASP A 386 5.62 39.28 -0.70
CA ASP A 386 4.79 40.18 0.12
C ASP A 386 4.71 41.64 -0.39
N HIS A 387 5.13 41.94 -1.63
CA HIS A 387 4.93 43.26 -2.23
C HIS A 387 4.57 43.14 -3.72
N ASP A 388 3.27 43.14 -4.04
CA ASP A 388 2.58 44.18 -4.82
C ASP A 388 1.12 43.74 -5.11
N GLU A 389 0.19 44.04 -4.19
CA GLU A 389 -1.25 44.02 -4.50
C GLU A 389 -1.61 45.32 -5.23
N THR A 390 -1.82 45.25 -6.54
CA THR A 390 -2.79 46.14 -7.20
C THR A 390 -3.76 45.36 -8.08
N ASP A 391 -5.00 45.82 -7.95
CA ASP A 391 -6.30 45.25 -8.28
C ASP A 391 -6.60 45.33 -9.79
N GLU A 392 -6.77 44.21 -10.50
CA GLU A 392 -7.48 44.15 -11.79
C GLU A 392 -8.08 42.74 -12.04
N PRO A 393 -9.33 42.64 -12.53
CA PRO A 393 -10.03 41.36 -12.67
C PRO A 393 -9.54 40.58 -13.92
N PRO A 394 -9.48 39.24 -13.88
CA PRO A 394 -8.87 38.46 -14.95
C PRO A 394 -9.73 38.46 -16.22
N GLN A 395 -9.12 38.85 -17.33
CA GLN A 395 -9.63 38.61 -18.69
C GLN A 395 -9.25 37.19 -19.15
N THR A 396 -10.21 36.52 -19.76
CA THR A 396 -10.09 35.19 -20.38
C THR A 396 -9.12 35.23 -21.57
N PRO A 397 -8.09 34.37 -21.67
CA PRO A 397 -7.34 34.22 -22.91
C PRO A 397 -8.01 33.20 -23.84
N ALA A 398 -8.01 33.53 -25.12
CA ALA A 398 -8.55 32.75 -26.23
C ALA A 398 -7.72 31.49 -26.54
N ALA A 399 -8.41 30.49 -27.07
CA ALA A 399 -7.85 29.21 -27.54
C ALA A 399 -6.91 29.39 -28.76
N PRO A 400 -5.87 28.56 -28.91
CA PRO A 400 -5.16 28.42 -30.18
C PRO A 400 -5.85 27.38 -31.08
N GLU A 401 -5.83 27.67 -32.39
CA GLU A 401 -6.44 26.93 -33.49
C GLU A 401 -5.74 25.59 -33.78
N GLU A 402 -6.53 24.65 -34.30
CA GLU A 402 -6.16 23.30 -34.75
C GLU A 402 -5.24 23.32 -35.97
N GLU A 403 -4.18 22.50 -35.93
CA GLU A 403 -3.60 21.89 -37.14
C GLU A 403 -3.69 20.37 -36.98
N THR A 404 -4.36 19.76 -37.94
CA THR A 404 -4.60 18.33 -38.12
C THR A 404 -3.34 17.63 -38.65
N ASP A 405 -2.98 16.48 -38.08
CA ASP A 405 -2.41 15.36 -38.84
C ASP A 405 -2.74 14.04 -38.13
N GLU A 406 -3.02 13.05 -38.98
CA GLU A 406 -3.80 11.82 -38.76
C GLU A 406 -2.98 10.68 -38.10
N ASP A 407 -3.73 9.77 -37.45
CA ASP A 407 -3.45 8.35 -37.18
C ASP A 407 -2.32 7.94 -36.21
N GLU A 408 -2.74 7.60 -34.98
CA GLU A 408 -2.47 6.30 -34.34
C GLU A 408 -3.34 6.21 -33.05
N GLU A 409 -4.46 5.47 -33.11
CA GLU A 409 -5.30 5.15 -31.95
C GLU A 409 -4.55 4.20 -30.99
N GLU A 410 -3.81 4.76 -30.03
CA GLU A 410 -3.50 4.08 -28.78
C GLU A 410 -4.56 4.45 -27.73
N THR A 411 -5.43 3.49 -27.42
CA THR A 411 -6.43 3.58 -26.36
C THR A 411 -5.76 3.88 -25.01
N LYS A 412 -6.10 5.04 -24.44
CA LYS A 412 -5.66 5.48 -23.12
C LYS A 412 -6.15 4.50 -22.05
N PHE A 413 -5.23 3.81 -21.39
CA PHE A 413 -5.48 3.02 -20.19
C PHE A 413 -5.93 3.92 -19.03
N ALA A 414 -7.24 3.95 -18.75
CA ALA A 414 -7.83 4.61 -17.58
C ALA A 414 -8.04 3.63 -16.41
N THR A 415 -7.56 4.03 -15.24
CA THR A 415 -7.64 3.34 -13.95
C THR A 415 -9.08 3.16 -13.43
N THR A 416 -9.25 2.26 -12.47
CA THR A 416 -10.49 1.81 -11.80
C THR A 416 -11.47 2.92 -11.36
N GLY A 417 -12.76 2.74 -11.65
CA GLY A 417 -13.88 3.34 -10.89
C GLY A 417 -14.58 4.57 -11.46
N GLU A 418 -14.27 5.01 -12.68
CA GLU A 418 -15.11 6.02 -13.35
C GLU A 418 -16.40 5.36 -13.86
N VAL A 419 -17.52 6.00 -13.54
CA VAL A 419 -18.83 5.69 -14.09
C VAL A 419 -18.93 6.39 -15.43
N THR A 420 -19.18 5.62 -16.49
CA THR A 420 -19.32 6.16 -17.85
C THR A 420 -20.80 6.30 -18.18
N GLU A 421 -21.23 7.48 -18.58
CA GLU A 421 -22.58 7.72 -19.10
C GLU A 421 -22.64 7.33 -20.57
N HIS A 422 -23.63 6.50 -20.95
CA HIS A 422 -23.89 6.12 -22.32
C HIS A 422 -25.31 6.56 -22.73
N ALA A 423 -25.40 7.22 -23.89
CA ALA A 423 -26.68 7.60 -24.49
C ALA A 423 -27.19 6.45 -25.37
N GLY A 424 -28.10 5.61 -24.82
CA GLY A 424 -28.76 4.52 -25.54
C GLY A 424 -30.16 4.92 -26.04
N GLY A 425 -30.62 4.34 -27.15
CA GLY A 425 -31.87 4.69 -27.86
C GLY A 425 -33.19 4.46 -27.10
N GLY A 426 -33.36 5.10 -25.94
CA GLY A 426 -34.54 5.10 -25.10
C GLY A 426 -34.33 5.76 -23.73
N GLU A 427 -33.18 5.50 -23.08
CA GLU A 427 -32.80 6.01 -21.75
C GLU A 427 -31.26 6.08 -21.63
N ASP A 428 -30.75 7.10 -20.95
CA ASP A 428 -29.35 7.19 -20.57
C ASP A 428 -29.05 6.17 -19.47
N PHE A 429 -27.93 5.47 -19.57
CA PHE A 429 -27.51 4.50 -18.56
C PHE A 429 -26.04 4.65 -18.22
N GLU A 430 -25.73 4.36 -16.96
CA GLU A 430 -24.39 4.43 -16.41
C GLU A 430 -23.77 3.04 -16.37
N THR A 431 -22.49 2.95 -16.70
CA THR A 431 -21.71 1.71 -16.57
C THR A 431 -20.52 1.93 -15.66
N GLU A 432 -20.08 0.87 -14.98
CA GLU A 432 -18.81 0.84 -14.28
C GLU A 432 -17.91 -0.26 -14.86
N GLY A 433 -16.62 0.04 -14.94
CA GLY A 433 -15.63 -0.95 -15.34
C GLY A 433 -15.41 -2.00 -14.25
N VAL A 434 -15.79 -3.24 -14.53
CA VAL A 434 -15.62 -4.41 -13.68
C VAL A 434 -14.76 -5.47 -14.38
N MET A 435 -14.23 -6.44 -13.65
CA MET A 435 -13.58 -7.60 -14.31
C MET A 435 -14.65 -8.62 -14.69
N ALA A 436 -14.47 -9.34 -15.80
CA ALA A 436 -15.38 -10.35 -16.32
C ALA A 436 -15.79 -11.38 -15.26
N GLU A 437 -14.82 -11.82 -14.49
CA GLU A 437 -14.92 -12.74 -13.35
C GLU A 437 -15.81 -12.24 -12.19
N SER A 438 -16.07 -10.93 -12.11
CA SER A 438 -16.93 -10.34 -11.08
C SER A 438 -18.40 -10.25 -11.48
N LEU A 439 -18.72 -10.59 -12.74
CA LEU A 439 -20.07 -10.65 -13.25
C LEU A 439 -20.86 -11.79 -12.62
N CYS A 440 -22.17 -11.58 -12.50
CA CYS A 440 -23.10 -12.61 -12.06
C CYS A 440 -24.24 -12.76 -13.07
N VAL A 441 -24.92 -13.91 -13.02
CA VAL A 441 -26.17 -14.11 -13.75
C VAL A 441 -27.17 -13.02 -13.34
N GLY A 442 -27.69 -12.31 -14.33
CA GLY A 442 -28.58 -11.16 -14.23
C GLY A 442 -27.89 -9.80 -14.40
N ASP A 443 -26.55 -9.73 -14.37
CA ASP A 443 -25.85 -8.47 -14.66
C ASP A 443 -26.07 -8.07 -16.13
N GLN A 444 -26.23 -6.77 -16.39
CA GLN A 444 -26.23 -6.22 -17.75
C GLN A 444 -24.84 -5.68 -18.09
N VAL A 445 -24.25 -6.14 -19.18
CA VAL A 445 -22.93 -5.72 -19.66
C VAL A 445 -23.02 -5.03 -21.00
N LEU A 446 -22.24 -3.96 -21.18
CA LEU A 446 -22.11 -3.28 -22.45
C LEU A 446 -21.17 -4.08 -23.36
N LEU A 447 -21.65 -4.40 -24.55
CA LEU A 447 -20.86 -5.07 -25.59
C LEU A 447 -20.22 -4.04 -26.53
N ASP A 448 -19.22 -4.47 -27.29
CA ASP A 448 -18.58 -3.64 -28.34
C ASP A 448 -19.58 -3.14 -29.39
N SER A 449 -20.74 -3.80 -29.53
CA SER A 449 -21.85 -3.35 -30.37
C SER A 449 -22.54 -2.08 -29.87
N GLY A 450 -22.24 -1.64 -28.64
CA GLY A 450 -22.90 -0.53 -27.95
C GLY A 450 -24.22 -0.91 -27.26
N ASN A 451 -24.61 -2.19 -27.31
CA ASN A 451 -25.83 -2.69 -26.68
C ASN A 451 -25.55 -3.37 -25.34
N LEU A 452 -26.55 -3.35 -24.47
CA LEU A 452 -26.53 -4.10 -23.21
C LEU A 452 -27.01 -5.53 -23.44
N ALA A 453 -26.24 -6.49 -22.94
CA ALA A 453 -26.62 -7.91 -22.89
C ALA A 453 -26.72 -8.38 -21.43
N THR A 454 -27.70 -9.24 -21.16
CA THR A 454 -27.90 -9.82 -19.83
C THR A 454 -27.11 -11.10 -19.71
N VAL A 455 -26.28 -11.22 -18.67
CA VAL A 455 -25.57 -12.47 -18.38
C VAL A 455 -26.58 -13.50 -17.89
N THR A 456 -26.77 -14.59 -18.61
CA THR A 456 -27.76 -15.64 -18.30
C THR A 456 -27.14 -16.90 -17.71
N GLU A 457 -25.91 -17.21 -18.09
CA GLU A 457 -25.14 -18.34 -17.55
C GLU A 457 -23.65 -17.98 -17.49
N ILE A 458 -22.94 -18.56 -16.53
CA ILE A 458 -21.50 -18.37 -16.35
C ILE A 458 -20.88 -19.74 -16.07
N GLU A 459 -20.00 -20.20 -16.95
CA GLU A 459 -19.23 -21.43 -16.78
C GLU A 459 -17.76 -21.12 -16.51
N ASP A 460 -17.18 -21.79 -15.51
CA ASP A 460 -15.75 -21.70 -15.19
C ASP A 460 -15.02 -22.85 -15.87
N THR A 461 -14.08 -22.56 -16.78
CA THR A 461 -13.35 -23.58 -17.54
C THR A 461 -12.04 -24.00 -16.88
N ASP A 462 -11.38 -23.08 -16.16
CA ASP A 462 -10.06 -23.19 -15.51
C ASP A 462 -9.74 -21.91 -14.69
N ASP A 463 -8.64 -21.89 -13.91
CA ASP A 463 -8.36 -20.84 -12.89
C ASP A 463 -8.24 -19.39 -13.41
N GLU A 464 -8.23 -19.17 -14.74
CA GLU A 464 -8.00 -17.87 -15.37
C GLU A 464 -8.98 -17.51 -16.51
N ARG A 465 -10.02 -18.32 -16.80
CA ARG A 465 -11.01 -18.02 -17.86
C ARG A 465 -12.44 -18.23 -17.41
N VAL A 466 -13.34 -17.47 -18.03
CA VAL A 466 -14.78 -17.52 -17.79
C VAL A 466 -15.52 -17.51 -19.12
N VAL A 467 -16.51 -18.40 -19.25
CA VAL A 467 -17.44 -18.41 -20.38
C VAL A 467 -18.76 -17.78 -19.93
N LEU A 468 -19.08 -16.62 -20.51
CA LEU A 468 -20.34 -15.92 -20.27
C LEU A 468 -21.34 -16.28 -21.36
N THR A 469 -22.55 -16.66 -20.97
CA THR A 469 -23.69 -16.72 -21.89
C THR A 469 -24.48 -15.43 -21.74
N LEU A 470 -24.64 -14.70 -22.84
CA LEU A 470 -25.17 -13.35 -22.89
C LEU A 470 -26.44 -13.35 -23.74
N ASP A 471 -27.51 -12.77 -23.22
CA ASP A 471 -28.78 -12.57 -23.91
C ASP A 471 -28.94 -11.09 -24.27
N GLU A 472 -28.83 -10.80 -25.57
CA GLU A 472 -29.06 -9.49 -26.15
C GLU A 472 -30.41 -9.50 -26.87
N TYR A 473 -31.47 -9.03 -26.20
CA TYR A 473 -32.84 -8.97 -26.76
C TYR A 473 -33.38 -10.28 -27.36
N GLY A 474 -33.03 -11.42 -26.78
CA GLY A 474 -33.42 -12.75 -27.21
C GLY A 474 -32.43 -13.43 -28.16
N ASP A 475 -31.32 -12.76 -28.52
CA ASP A 475 -30.19 -13.39 -29.20
C ASP A 475 -29.14 -13.83 -28.17
N VAL A 476 -28.93 -15.15 -28.08
CA VAL A 476 -28.07 -15.76 -27.07
C VAL A 476 -26.71 -16.05 -27.69
N SER A 477 -25.66 -15.47 -27.11
CA SER A 477 -24.28 -15.67 -27.52
C SER A 477 -23.41 -16.15 -26.35
N SER A 478 -22.29 -16.79 -26.67
CA SER A 478 -21.29 -17.22 -25.67
C SER A 478 -19.99 -16.46 -25.88
N LEU A 479 -19.43 -15.92 -24.81
CA LEU A 479 -18.20 -15.15 -24.79
C LEU A 479 -17.18 -15.83 -23.86
N ASP A 480 -16.10 -16.34 -24.44
CA ASP A 480 -14.97 -16.96 -23.73
C ASP A 480 -13.84 -15.95 -23.59
N ILE A 481 -13.61 -15.47 -22.37
CA ILE A 481 -12.71 -14.36 -22.07
C ILE A 481 -11.82 -14.67 -20.86
N GLU A 482 -10.71 -13.94 -20.74
CA GLU A 482 -9.87 -14.06 -19.55
C GLU A 482 -10.62 -13.49 -18.35
N ALA A 483 -10.49 -14.16 -17.21
CA ALA A 483 -11.13 -13.74 -15.98
C ALA A 483 -10.75 -12.28 -15.62
N SER A 484 -9.50 -11.89 -15.88
CA SER A 484 -8.98 -10.54 -15.68
C SER A 484 -9.38 -9.50 -16.72
N ASP A 485 -10.12 -9.87 -17.77
CA ASP A 485 -10.57 -8.92 -18.79
C ASP A 485 -11.58 -7.95 -18.19
N ARG A 486 -11.46 -6.67 -18.57
CA ARG A 486 -12.34 -5.61 -18.08
C ARG A 486 -13.58 -5.52 -18.97
N MET A 487 -14.76 -5.54 -18.34
CA MET A 487 -16.06 -5.33 -18.97
C MET A 487 -16.77 -4.13 -18.35
N GLU A 488 -17.65 -3.48 -19.10
CA GLU A 488 -18.50 -2.40 -18.59
C GLU A 488 -19.84 -2.98 -18.16
N ARG A 489 -20.15 -2.89 -16.87
CA ARG A 489 -21.41 -3.37 -16.29
C ARG A 489 -22.33 -2.20 -15.98
N ARG A 490 -23.61 -2.31 -16.33
CA ARG A 490 -24.63 -1.32 -15.97
C ARG A 490 -24.72 -1.14 -14.45
N VAL A 491 -24.79 0.12 -14.01
CA VAL A 491 -25.02 0.50 -12.63
C VAL A 491 -26.53 0.61 -12.41
N ASP A 492 -27.09 -0.30 -11.62
CA ASP A 492 -28.46 -0.16 -11.13
C ASP A 492 -28.42 0.56 -9.78
N TYR A 493 -28.85 1.83 -9.75
CA TYR A 493 -29.22 2.46 -8.49
C TYR A 493 -30.46 1.71 -7.98
N GLY A 494 -30.31 0.99 -6.86
CA GLY A 494 -31.49 0.43 -6.20
C GLY A 494 -32.48 1.57 -5.96
N GLU A 495 -33.68 1.45 -6.54
CA GLU A 495 -34.81 2.27 -6.14
C GLU A 495 -34.99 2.05 -4.63
N ASP A 496 -34.52 2.99 -3.82
CA ASP A 496 -35.04 3.18 -2.47
C ASP A 496 -36.51 3.51 -2.66
N GLU A 497 -37.38 2.51 -2.55
CA GLU A 497 -38.84 2.67 -2.56
C GLU A 497 -39.21 3.73 -1.50
N GLU A 498 -39.71 4.89 -1.96
CA GLU A 498 -40.27 5.99 -1.14
C GLU A 498 -41.47 5.57 -0.27
#